data_AF-A0A2W4NNI2-F1
#
_entry.id   AF-A0A2W4NNI2-F1
#
_cell.length_a   1.000
_cell.length_b   1.000
_cell.length_c   1.000
_cell.angle_alpha   90.00
_cell.angle_beta   90.00
_cell.angle_gamma   90.00
#
_symmetry.space_group_name_H-M   'P 1'
#
loop_
_entity.id
_entity.type
_entity.pdbx_description
1 polymer ?
#
loop_
_entity_poly.entity_id
_entity_poly.type
_entity_poly.pdbx_seq_one_letter_code
_entity_poly.pdbx_strand_id
1 'polypeptide(L)'
;MRTTHPHPTNAVEPPIAGTAEARRVSPNAGWWRVIGTVLGIMLLLVAYYWVHKPLDLSLVLRLGGLLLDLAVNIALFVAGGALGRALLASLNWAVVSRGERIAFEALAGLGVISTGALLAGMAGLFRGVFLWLIVAVAFLIAMRRGGGSWLVDARAFTRALRPIDRWARLWGIVACALLAMALARALAPPFAWDALNYHLVGPARYLSEGRIVPAPDNFYLGFPQLLELLFGVAMSAFGRDTVAAPLHFGFGVLGLILVAGLVRRHTDVRAGWLAVALPLSATSFWLLFGWPYVDLAVFAYGAAVLVAAVNWREHRETGWLVVAGVALGFGAGTKYTAGLLAIGLAAMIVVEARSRALRPLLLAGGVA
;
A
#
# COMPACT_ATOMS: atom_id res chain seq x y z
N MET A 1 33.13 29.31 85.56
CA MET A 1 34.51 29.49 86.07
C MET A 1 35.41 29.83 84.89
N ARG A 2 35.82 31.11 84.76
CA ARG A 2 37.22 31.60 84.80
C ARG A 2 38.14 30.97 83.73
N THR A 3 38.29 31.62 82.57
CA THR A 3 39.25 32.70 82.21
C THR A 3 40.67 32.18 81.93
N THR A 4 41.17 32.40 80.71
CA THR A 4 42.42 33.14 80.43
C THR A 4 42.57 33.40 78.91
N HIS A 5 42.52 34.68 78.54
CA HIS A 5 43.22 35.28 77.38
C HIS A 5 44.65 35.71 77.88
N PRO A 6 45.60 36.33 77.11
CA PRO A 6 45.45 37.00 75.80
C PRO A 6 46.70 37.11 74.82
N HIS A 7 46.44 37.69 73.63
CA HIS A 7 47.21 38.74 72.90
C HIS A 7 48.48 38.41 72.03
N PRO A 8 48.94 39.29 71.09
CA PRO A 8 48.30 39.65 69.80
C PRO A 8 49.27 40.01 68.61
N THR A 9 48.68 40.53 67.52
CA THR A 9 49.15 41.58 66.57
C THR A 9 50.23 41.32 65.51
N ASN A 10 49.86 41.61 64.24
CA ASN A 10 50.39 42.65 63.31
C ASN A 10 49.96 42.23 61.88
N ALA A 11 49.55 43.06 60.92
CA ALA A 11 49.75 44.48 60.65
C ALA A 11 48.62 45.02 59.73
N VAL A 12 48.55 46.36 59.64
CA VAL A 12 47.65 47.16 58.80
C VAL A 12 48.30 47.42 57.44
N GLU A 13 47.56 47.37 56.33
CA GLU A 13 47.90 48.07 55.08
C GLU A 13 46.66 48.71 54.41
N PRO A 14 46.83 49.81 53.63
CA PRO A 14 45.81 50.85 53.36
C PRO A 14 45.16 50.74 51.95
N PRO A 15 44.26 51.66 51.54
CA PRO A 15 43.26 51.41 50.49
C PRO A 15 43.75 51.77 49.09
N ILE A 16 43.25 51.08 48.05
CA ILE A 16 43.51 51.46 46.64
C ILE A 16 42.23 51.41 45.82
N ALA A 17 41.84 52.59 45.34
CA ALA A 17 40.87 52.80 44.27
C ALA A 17 41.46 52.37 42.92
N GLY A 18 40.69 51.71 42.05
CA GLY A 18 41.18 51.40 40.71
C GLY A 18 40.25 50.58 39.83
N THR A 19 39.60 51.29 38.91
CA THR A 19 39.33 50.91 37.50
C THR A 19 38.30 49.82 37.20
N ALA A 20 37.18 50.27 36.64
CA ALA A 20 36.32 49.50 35.76
C ALA A 20 37.11 49.07 34.51
N GLU A 21 37.60 47.83 34.50
CA GLU A 21 38.12 47.20 33.30
C GLU A 21 36.96 46.77 32.40
N ALA A 22 36.72 47.56 31.35
CA ALA A 22 35.88 47.14 30.24
C ALA A 22 36.47 45.85 29.64
N ARG A 23 35.78 44.72 29.84
CA ARG A 23 36.11 43.45 29.17
C ARG A 23 36.12 43.67 27.67
N ARG A 24 37.31 43.78 27.08
CA ARG A 24 37.49 43.59 25.64
C ARG A 24 37.32 42.11 25.34
N VAL A 25 36.06 41.69 25.11
CA VAL A 25 35.80 40.39 24.50
C VAL A 25 36.35 40.44 23.09
N SER A 26 37.48 39.79 22.85
CA SER A 26 38.06 39.69 21.51
C SER A 26 37.02 39.06 20.57
N PRO A 27 36.67 39.65 19.42
CA PRO A 27 35.60 39.13 18.54
C PRO A 27 35.90 37.75 17.92
N ASN A 28 37.12 37.24 18.07
CA ASN A 28 37.66 36.14 17.29
C ASN A 28 37.98 34.86 18.10
N ALA A 29 37.72 34.81 19.41
CA ALA A 29 38.16 33.71 20.26
C ALA A 29 37.31 32.43 20.21
N GLY A 30 36.16 32.42 19.51
CA GLY A 30 35.25 31.26 19.45
C GLY A 30 35.27 30.48 18.13
N TRP A 31 35.66 31.12 17.02
CA TRP A 31 35.49 30.54 15.69
C TRP A 31 36.38 29.32 15.43
N TRP A 32 37.61 29.30 15.96
CA TRP A 32 38.49 28.14 15.83
C TRP A 32 37.95 26.90 16.57
N ARG A 33 37.20 27.08 17.68
CA ARG A 33 36.56 25.96 18.40
C ARG A 33 35.42 25.38 17.60
N VAL A 34 34.61 26.25 16.99
CA VAL A 34 33.51 25.83 16.11
C VAL A 34 34.07 25.12 14.88
N ILE A 35 35.06 25.71 14.21
CA ILE A 35 35.72 25.12 13.04
C ILE A 35 36.37 23.77 13.40
N GLY A 36 37.11 23.71 14.51
CA GLY A 36 37.73 22.47 14.99
C GLY A 36 36.71 21.38 15.34
N THR A 37 35.58 21.75 15.94
CA THR A 37 34.49 20.80 16.25
C THR A 37 33.84 20.28 14.97
N VAL A 38 33.55 21.16 14.01
CA VAL A 38 32.97 20.77 12.71
C VAL A 38 33.93 19.87 11.95
N LEU A 39 35.21 20.22 11.87
CA LEU A 39 36.24 19.40 11.22
C LEU A 39 36.39 18.04 11.92
N GLY A 40 36.38 18.01 13.25
CA GLY A 40 36.42 16.77 14.03
C GLY A 40 35.23 15.86 13.75
N ILE A 41 34.01 16.41 13.68
CA ILE A 41 32.80 15.66 13.31
C ILE A 41 32.91 15.15 11.87
N MET A 42 33.39 15.98 10.92
CA MET A 42 33.59 15.53 9.54
C MET A 42 34.63 14.42 9.43
N LEU A 43 35.74 14.51 10.16
CA LEU A 43 36.77 13.48 10.18
C LEU A 43 36.27 12.18 10.81
N LEU A 44 35.46 12.28 11.87
CA LEU A 44 34.79 11.14 12.49
C LEU A 44 33.81 10.47 11.51
N LEU A 45 33.04 11.25 10.76
CA LEU A 45 32.13 10.73 9.71
C LEU A 45 32.92 10.06 8.57
N VAL A 46 34.01 10.65 8.11
CA VAL A 46 34.88 10.07 7.08
C VAL A 46 35.50 8.77 7.58
N ALA A 47 36.05 8.74 8.80
CA ALA A 47 36.60 7.53 9.41
C ALA A 47 35.52 6.46 9.61
N TYR A 48 34.32 6.87 10.04
CA TYR A 48 33.15 5.99 10.17
C TYR A 48 32.81 5.34 8.83
N TYR A 49 32.69 6.11 7.74
CA TYR A 49 32.37 5.59 6.40
C TYR A 49 33.54 4.88 5.70
N TRP A 50 34.78 5.14 6.13
CA TRP A 50 35.95 4.38 5.69
C TRP A 50 35.93 2.95 6.23
N VAL A 51 35.54 2.80 7.51
CA VAL A 51 35.39 1.50 8.17
C VAL A 51 34.07 0.83 7.78
N HIS A 52 32.97 1.59 7.80
CA HIS A 52 31.63 1.17 7.42
C HIS A 52 31.34 1.68 6.02
N LYS A 53 31.91 1.00 5.01
CA LYS A 53 31.72 1.35 3.60
C LYS A 53 30.22 1.61 3.35
N PRO A 54 29.82 2.84 2.98
CA PRO A 54 28.41 3.20 2.85
C PRO A 54 27.72 2.44 1.71
N LEU A 55 28.51 1.91 0.78
CA LEU A 55 28.07 1.08 -0.33
C LEU A 55 28.88 -0.21 -0.29
N ASP A 56 28.20 -1.31 0.01
CA ASP A 56 28.73 -2.65 -0.14
C ASP A 56 27.90 -3.43 -1.19
N LEU A 57 28.43 -4.58 -1.62
CA LEU A 57 27.72 -5.43 -2.58
C LEU A 57 26.36 -5.89 -2.02
N SER A 58 26.25 -6.06 -0.71
CA SER A 58 25.01 -6.48 -0.06
C SER A 58 23.89 -5.45 -0.23
N LEU A 59 24.20 -4.17 -0.09
CA LEU A 59 23.27 -3.05 -0.30
C LEU A 59 22.88 -2.95 -1.77
N VAL A 60 23.82 -3.07 -2.69
CA VAL A 60 23.53 -3.06 -4.14
C VAL A 60 22.59 -4.20 -4.52
N LEU A 61 22.84 -5.41 -4.02
CA LEU A 61 21.96 -6.57 -4.26
C LEU A 61 20.57 -6.39 -3.63
N ARG A 62 20.50 -5.80 -2.42
CA ARG A 62 19.21 -5.46 -1.79
C ARG A 62 18.42 -4.46 -2.63
N LEU A 63 19.05 -3.36 -3.06
CA LEU A 63 18.43 -2.36 -3.93
C LEU A 63 17.97 -2.95 -5.27
N GLY A 64 18.80 -3.80 -5.89
CA GLY A 64 18.41 -4.55 -7.09
C GLY A 64 17.20 -5.46 -6.84
N GLY A 65 17.15 -6.12 -5.69
CA GLY A 65 16.00 -6.90 -5.24
C GLY A 65 14.72 -6.06 -5.10
N LEU A 66 14.81 -4.84 -4.56
CA LEU A 66 13.65 -3.94 -4.46
C LEU A 66 13.11 -3.53 -5.84
N LEU A 67 14.01 -3.24 -6.79
CA LEU A 67 13.62 -2.92 -8.16
C LEU A 67 12.94 -4.12 -8.84
N LEU A 68 13.40 -5.32 -8.56
CA LEU A 68 12.81 -6.56 -9.05
C LEU A 68 11.41 -6.79 -8.48
N ASP A 69 11.24 -6.59 -7.18
CA ASP A 69 9.95 -6.70 -6.50
C ASP A 69 8.94 -5.70 -7.09
N LEU A 70 9.37 -4.46 -7.34
CA LEU A 70 8.55 -3.45 -8.02
C LEU A 70 8.22 -3.85 -9.47
N ALA A 71 9.18 -4.39 -10.22
CA ALA A 71 8.97 -4.82 -11.60
C ALA A 71 7.94 -5.97 -11.69
N VAL A 72 8.02 -6.95 -10.79
CA VAL A 72 7.05 -8.05 -10.68
C VAL A 72 5.65 -7.52 -10.37
N ASN A 73 5.55 -6.61 -9.40
CA ASN A 73 4.28 -5.97 -9.06
C ASN A 73 3.70 -5.20 -10.25
N ILE A 74 4.50 -4.37 -10.91
CA ILE A 74 4.06 -3.63 -12.10
C ILE A 74 3.58 -4.60 -13.19
N ALA A 75 4.31 -5.70 -13.43
CA ALA A 75 3.90 -6.72 -14.40
C ALA A 75 2.53 -7.33 -14.06
N LEU A 76 2.29 -7.67 -12.78
CA LEU A 76 1.00 -8.19 -12.32
C LEU A 76 -0.12 -7.17 -12.45
N PHE A 77 0.08 -5.92 -12.04
CA PHE A 77 -0.94 -4.87 -12.19
C PHE A 77 -1.24 -4.55 -13.65
N VAL A 78 -0.24 -4.56 -14.53
CA VAL A 78 -0.44 -4.38 -15.97
C VAL A 78 -1.18 -5.58 -16.57
N ALA A 79 -0.82 -6.80 -16.20
CA ALA A 79 -1.52 -8.01 -16.65
C ALA A 79 -2.98 -8.04 -16.17
N GLY A 80 -3.20 -7.76 -14.88
CA GLY A 80 -4.53 -7.66 -14.29
C GLY A 80 -5.36 -6.55 -14.92
N GLY A 81 -4.81 -5.34 -15.04
CA GLY A 81 -5.49 -4.21 -15.68
C GLY A 81 -5.90 -4.48 -17.12
N ALA A 82 -4.99 -5.04 -17.92
CA ALA A 82 -5.27 -5.46 -19.28
C ALA A 82 -6.38 -6.52 -19.35
N LEU A 83 -6.29 -7.56 -18.50
CA LEU A 83 -7.25 -8.64 -18.46
C LEU A 83 -8.63 -8.13 -18.04
N GLY A 84 -8.73 -7.34 -16.97
CA GLY A 84 -10.00 -6.80 -16.55
C GLY A 84 -10.59 -5.80 -17.54
N ARG A 85 -9.77 -5.05 -18.28
CA ARG A 85 -10.27 -4.23 -19.39
C ARG A 85 -10.93 -5.08 -20.48
N ALA A 86 -10.33 -6.22 -20.82
CA ALA A 86 -10.93 -7.14 -21.78
C ALA A 86 -12.21 -7.80 -21.23
N LEU A 87 -12.25 -8.12 -19.93
CA LEU A 87 -13.41 -8.74 -19.28
C LEU A 87 -14.59 -7.78 -19.11
N LEU A 88 -14.32 -6.51 -18.83
CA LEU A 88 -15.33 -5.49 -18.56
C LEU A 88 -15.58 -4.56 -19.76
N ALA A 89 -15.19 -4.98 -20.97
CA ALA A 89 -15.32 -4.20 -22.18
C ALA A 89 -16.78 -3.84 -22.52
N SER A 90 -17.74 -4.69 -22.12
CA SER A 90 -19.17 -4.49 -22.35
C SER A 90 -19.87 -3.64 -21.28
N LEU A 91 -19.18 -3.26 -20.21
CA LEU A 91 -19.77 -2.41 -19.17
C LEU A 91 -19.85 -0.96 -19.66
N ASN A 92 -20.95 -0.27 -19.33
CA ASN A 92 -21.07 1.15 -19.64
C ASN A 92 -20.24 1.98 -18.66
N TRP A 93 -19.14 2.55 -19.15
CA TRP A 93 -18.20 3.34 -18.36
C TRP A 93 -18.48 4.84 -18.37
N ALA A 94 -19.56 5.30 -19.04
CA ALA A 94 -19.85 6.73 -19.20
C ALA A 94 -20.03 7.48 -17.87
N VAL A 95 -20.39 6.76 -16.81
CA VAL A 95 -20.76 7.30 -15.50
C VAL A 95 -19.57 7.43 -14.55
N VAL A 96 -18.53 6.62 -14.71
CA VAL A 96 -17.41 6.59 -13.76
C VAL A 96 -16.21 7.37 -14.27
N SER A 97 -15.40 7.87 -13.34
CA SER A 97 -14.16 8.54 -13.70
C SER A 97 -13.15 7.54 -14.29
N ARG A 98 -12.18 8.07 -15.07
CA ARG A 98 -11.10 7.26 -15.64
C ARG A 98 -10.32 6.48 -14.57
N GLY A 99 -10.08 7.10 -13.41
CA GLY A 99 -9.38 6.45 -12.28
C GLY A 99 -10.17 5.25 -11.74
N GLU A 100 -11.47 5.41 -11.54
CA GLU A 100 -12.34 4.31 -11.07
C GLU A 100 -12.38 3.16 -12.07
N ARG A 101 -12.50 3.46 -13.37
CA ARG A 101 -12.42 2.44 -14.41
C ARG A 101 -11.12 1.64 -14.36
N ILE A 102 -9.97 2.33 -14.29
CA ILE A 102 -8.65 1.68 -14.18
C ILE A 102 -8.61 0.75 -12.97
N ALA A 103 -9.15 1.19 -11.83
CA ALA A 103 -9.17 0.42 -10.60
C ALA A 103 -10.09 -0.81 -10.68
N PHE A 104 -11.31 -0.67 -11.20
CA PHE A 104 -12.19 -1.82 -11.44
C PHE A 104 -11.56 -2.86 -12.37
N GLU A 105 -10.98 -2.40 -13.49
CA GLU A 105 -10.31 -3.27 -14.45
C GLU A 105 -9.13 -4.00 -13.79
N ALA A 106 -8.28 -3.31 -13.02
CA ALA A 106 -7.17 -3.94 -12.33
C ALA A 106 -7.62 -4.96 -11.27
N LEU A 107 -8.60 -4.60 -10.43
CA LEU A 107 -9.14 -5.50 -9.40
C LEU A 107 -9.77 -6.75 -10.00
N ALA A 108 -10.59 -6.60 -11.04
CA ALA A 108 -11.23 -7.73 -11.71
C ALA A 108 -10.19 -8.70 -12.30
N GLY A 109 -9.19 -8.18 -13.02
CA GLY A 109 -8.18 -9.04 -13.62
C GLY A 109 -7.24 -9.68 -12.61
N LEU A 110 -6.85 -8.98 -11.54
CA LEU A 110 -6.05 -9.57 -10.45
C LEU A 110 -6.81 -10.68 -9.73
N GLY A 111 -8.10 -10.50 -9.47
CA GLY A 111 -8.96 -11.56 -8.92
C GLY A 111 -8.99 -12.79 -9.83
N VAL A 112 -9.16 -12.61 -11.15
CA VAL A 112 -9.15 -13.71 -12.12
C VAL A 112 -7.78 -14.41 -12.19
N ILE A 113 -6.67 -13.66 -12.16
CA ILE A 113 -5.32 -14.25 -12.11
C ILE A 113 -5.16 -15.11 -10.85
N SER A 114 -5.64 -14.63 -9.70
CA SER A 114 -5.63 -15.39 -8.45
C SER A 114 -6.45 -16.68 -8.55
N THR A 115 -7.67 -16.61 -9.09
CA THR A 115 -8.50 -17.79 -9.31
C THR A 115 -7.83 -18.78 -10.28
N GLY A 116 -7.13 -18.28 -11.30
CA GLY A 116 -6.31 -19.11 -12.18
C GLY A 116 -5.18 -19.82 -11.43
N ALA A 117 -4.51 -19.12 -10.50
CA ALA A 117 -3.48 -19.70 -9.65
C ALA A 117 -4.04 -20.76 -8.68
N LEU A 118 -5.26 -20.55 -8.15
CA LEU A 118 -5.97 -21.56 -7.36
C LEU A 118 -6.17 -22.84 -8.17
N LEU A 119 -6.77 -22.73 -9.37
CA LEU A 119 -7.04 -23.87 -10.23
C LEU A 119 -5.76 -24.60 -10.64
N ALA A 120 -4.72 -23.84 -11.00
CA ALA A 120 -3.40 -24.41 -11.30
C ALA A 120 -2.82 -25.14 -10.09
N GLY A 121 -2.93 -24.56 -8.89
CA GLY A 121 -2.40 -25.16 -7.68
C GLY A 121 -3.14 -26.43 -7.25
N MET A 122 -4.46 -26.46 -7.41
CA MET A 122 -5.26 -27.67 -7.20
C MET A 122 -4.92 -28.78 -8.21
N ALA A 123 -4.54 -28.40 -9.43
CA ALA A 123 -4.10 -29.32 -10.49
C ALA A 123 -2.63 -29.77 -10.37
N GLY A 124 -1.89 -29.33 -9.34
CA GLY A 124 -0.48 -29.69 -9.17
C GLY A 124 0.52 -28.84 -9.97
N LEU A 125 0.10 -27.65 -10.39
CA LEU A 125 0.86 -26.74 -11.25
C LEU A 125 1.22 -25.42 -10.55
N PHE A 126 1.33 -25.41 -9.21
CA PHE A 126 1.76 -24.24 -8.43
C PHE A 126 3.28 -24.03 -8.47
N ARG A 127 3.85 -23.98 -9.68
CA ARG A 127 5.28 -23.70 -9.92
C ARG A 127 5.41 -22.42 -10.73
N GLY A 128 6.48 -21.65 -10.47
CA GLY A 128 6.65 -20.32 -11.07
C GLY A 128 6.50 -20.31 -12.59
N VAL A 129 7.07 -21.29 -13.30
CA VAL A 129 6.94 -21.38 -14.76
C VAL A 129 5.49 -21.45 -15.22
N PHE A 130 4.65 -22.28 -14.58
CA PHE A 130 3.25 -22.43 -14.96
C PHE A 130 2.41 -21.21 -14.57
N LEU A 131 2.63 -20.66 -13.37
CA LEU A 131 1.93 -19.47 -12.90
C LEU A 131 2.20 -18.27 -13.83
N TRP A 132 3.46 -18.03 -14.18
CA TRP A 132 3.82 -16.94 -15.10
C TRP A 132 3.42 -17.22 -16.54
N LEU A 133 3.36 -18.48 -16.99
CA LEU A 133 2.79 -18.83 -18.29
C LEU A 133 1.31 -18.49 -18.35
N ILE A 134 0.53 -18.80 -17.31
CA ILE A 134 -0.90 -18.43 -17.21
C ILE A 134 -1.06 -16.92 -17.27
N VAL A 135 -0.26 -16.16 -16.48
CA VAL A 135 -0.27 -14.69 -16.51
C VAL A 135 0.07 -14.17 -17.91
N ALA A 136 1.10 -14.71 -18.55
CA ALA A 136 1.53 -14.28 -19.88
C ALA A 136 0.47 -14.59 -20.95
N VAL A 137 -0.14 -15.77 -20.94
CA VAL A 137 -1.21 -16.14 -21.88
C VAL A 137 -2.43 -15.26 -21.67
N ALA A 138 -2.86 -15.06 -20.43
CA ALA A 138 -3.97 -14.17 -20.11
C ALA A 138 -3.70 -12.73 -20.58
N PHE A 139 -2.49 -12.23 -20.37
CA PHE A 139 -2.04 -10.92 -20.85
C PHE A 139 -2.09 -10.82 -22.38
N LEU A 140 -1.56 -11.81 -23.11
CA LEU A 140 -1.58 -11.82 -24.58
C LEU A 140 -3.00 -11.85 -25.15
N ILE A 141 -3.89 -12.65 -24.56
CA ILE A 141 -5.31 -12.69 -24.93
C ILE A 141 -5.95 -11.32 -24.68
N ALA A 142 -5.67 -10.71 -23.52
CA ALA A 142 -6.18 -9.40 -23.16
C ALA A 142 -5.69 -8.31 -24.12
N MET A 143 -4.41 -8.33 -24.53
CA MET A 143 -3.86 -7.40 -25.51
C MET A 143 -4.60 -7.47 -26.85
N ARG A 144 -4.91 -8.69 -27.34
CA ARG A 144 -5.69 -8.88 -28.57
C ARG A 144 -7.13 -8.35 -28.48
N ARG A 145 -7.67 -8.23 -27.27
CA ARG A 145 -9.01 -7.69 -26.98
C ARG A 145 -8.99 -6.20 -26.59
N GLY A 146 -7.91 -5.47 -26.89
CA GLY A 146 -7.81 -4.03 -26.62
C GLY A 146 -7.36 -3.66 -25.21
N GLY A 147 -6.91 -4.63 -24.41
CA GLY A 147 -6.39 -4.42 -23.05
C GLY A 147 -5.19 -3.46 -22.99
N GLY A 148 -4.44 -3.28 -24.09
CA GLY A 148 -3.30 -2.36 -24.15
C GLY A 148 -3.67 -0.90 -23.87
N SER A 149 -4.93 -0.52 -24.10
CA SER A 149 -5.43 0.83 -23.77
C SER A 149 -5.49 1.11 -22.27
N TRP A 150 -5.46 0.08 -21.41
CA TRP A 150 -5.41 0.24 -19.95
C TRP A 150 -4.16 1.02 -19.52
N LEU A 151 -2.99 0.68 -20.08
CA LEU A 151 -1.73 1.34 -19.75
C LEU A 151 -1.71 2.80 -20.24
N VAL A 152 -2.34 3.08 -21.38
CA VAL A 152 -2.50 4.44 -21.90
C VAL A 152 -3.34 5.28 -20.94
N ASP A 153 -4.48 4.75 -20.49
CA ASP A 153 -5.35 5.43 -19.53
C ASP A 153 -4.68 5.60 -18.17
N ALA A 154 -3.94 4.60 -17.68
CA ALA A 154 -3.19 4.68 -16.43
C ALA A 154 -2.14 5.81 -16.47
N ARG A 155 -1.37 5.90 -17.56
CA ARG A 155 -0.41 7.00 -17.77
C ARG A 155 -1.09 8.35 -17.93
N ALA A 156 -2.25 8.40 -18.58
CA ALA A 156 -3.01 9.63 -18.72
C ALA A 156 -3.60 10.09 -17.38
N PHE A 157 -4.08 9.15 -16.56
CA PHE A 157 -4.60 9.41 -15.22
C PHE A 157 -3.52 9.98 -14.31
N THR A 158 -2.34 9.36 -14.23
CA THR A 158 -1.25 9.86 -13.38
C THR A 158 -0.79 11.26 -13.77
N ARG A 159 -0.72 11.58 -15.07
CA ARG A 159 -0.40 12.94 -15.56
C ARG A 159 -1.51 13.96 -15.26
N ALA A 160 -2.75 13.50 -15.20
CA ALA A 160 -3.92 14.32 -14.90
C ALA A 160 -4.14 14.57 -13.39
N LEU A 161 -3.33 13.96 -12.51
CA LEU A 161 -3.31 14.25 -11.07
C LEU A 161 -2.70 15.64 -10.82
N ARG A 162 -3.43 16.69 -11.20
CA ARG A 162 -3.07 18.08 -10.92
C ARG A 162 -4.16 18.71 -10.04
N PRO A 163 -3.86 19.03 -8.78
CA PRO A 163 -4.79 19.75 -7.93
C PRO A 163 -5.02 21.16 -8.48
N ILE A 164 -6.28 21.57 -8.57
CA ILE A 164 -6.67 22.85 -9.20
C ILE A 164 -6.55 24.00 -8.19
N ASP A 165 -6.80 23.75 -6.90
CA ASP A 165 -6.73 24.76 -5.84
C ASP A 165 -5.75 24.39 -4.71
N ARG A 166 -5.44 25.38 -3.85
CA ARG A 166 -4.43 25.25 -2.78
C ARG A 166 -4.74 24.16 -1.76
N TRP A 167 -6.01 23.90 -1.45
CA TRP A 167 -6.41 22.90 -0.46
C TRP A 167 -6.37 21.50 -1.04
N ALA A 168 -6.89 21.33 -2.27
CA ALA A 168 -6.70 20.08 -3.02
C ALA A 168 -5.21 19.76 -3.17
N ARG A 169 -4.36 20.78 -3.39
CA ARG A 169 -2.91 20.60 -3.46
C ARG A 169 -2.29 20.18 -2.14
N LEU A 170 -2.68 20.80 -1.03
CA LEU A 170 -2.23 20.41 0.30
C LEU A 170 -2.55 18.94 0.59
N TRP A 171 -3.81 18.53 0.41
CA TRP A 171 -4.23 17.16 0.65
C TRP A 171 -3.57 16.16 -0.30
N GLY A 172 -3.37 16.54 -1.56
CA GLY A 172 -2.61 15.74 -2.51
C GLY A 172 -1.15 15.52 -2.10
N ILE A 173 -0.47 16.57 -1.62
CA ILE A 173 0.91 16.46 -1.10
C ILE A 173 0.96 15.56 0.13
N VAL A 174 0.04 15.76 1.09
CA VAL A 174 -0.04 14.93 2.31
C VAL A 174 -0.27 13.46 1.95
N ALA A 175 -1.24 13.17 1.07
CA ALA A 175 -1.51 11.81 0.62
C ALA A 175 -0.30 11.18 -0.08
N CYS A 176 0.36 11.91 -1.00
CA CYS A 176 1.54 11.42 -1.70
C CYS A 176 2.71 11.16 -0.75
N ALA A 177 2.94 12.03 0.23
CA ALA A 177 3.99 11.85 1.24
C ALA A 177 3.74 10.61 2.10
N LEU A 178 2.50 10.44 2.59
CA LEU A 178 2.10 9.27 3.38
C LEU A 178 2.23 7.97 2.58
N LEU A 179 1.79 7.96 1.32
CA LEU A 179 1.94 6.81 0.43
C LEU A 179 3.40 6.51 0.12
N ALA A 180 4.25 7.52 -0.09
CA ALA A 180 5.68 7.32 -0.32
C ALA A 180 6.38 6.70 0.90
N MET A 181 6.07 7.19 2.09
CA MET A 181 6.58 6.61 3.35
C MET A 181 6.06 5.18 3.55
N ALA A 182 4.79 4.92 3.25
CA ALA A 182 4.22 3.59 3.34
C ALA A 182 4.83 2.62 2.32
N LEU A 183 5.13 3.07 1.09
CA LEU A 183 5.80 2.27 0.08
C LEU A 183 7.24 1.92 0.50
N ALA A 184 7.97 2.88 1.09
CA ALA A 184 9.30 2.61 1.65
C ALA A 184 9.25 1.52 2.73
N ARG A 185 8.18 1.50 3.54
CA ARG A 185 7.91 0.45 4.52
C ARG A 185 7.53 -0.87 3.87
N ALA A 186 6.71 -0.85 2.81
CA ALA A 186 6.28 -2.04 2.07
C ALA A 186 7.46 -2.73 1.38
N LEU A 187 8.48 -1.98 0.98
CA LEU A 187 9.71 -2.52 0.38
C LEU A 187 10.69 -3.08 1.42
N ALA A 188 10.44 -2.90 2.72
CA ALA A 188 11.27 -3.48 3.76
C ALA A 188 10.98 -4.99 3.92
N PRO A 189 11.92 -5.78 4.46
CA PRO A 189 11.69 -7.17 4.82
C PRO A 189 10.42 -7.35 5.68
N PRO A 190 9.59 -8.38 5.41
CA PRO A 190 8.39 -8.62 6.20
C PRO A 190 8.76 -8.99 7.64
N PHE A 191 8.09 -8.37 8.60
CA PHE A 191 8.29 -8.61 10.03
C PHE A 191 6.96 -8.76 10.80
N ALA A 192 5.84 -8.53 10.14
CA ALA A 192 4.53 -8.55 10.77
C ALA A 192 4.12 -9.98 11.13
N TRP A 193 3.53 -10.15 12.31
CA TRP A 193 3.27 -11.47 12.88
C TRP A 193 2.38 -12.32 11.96
N ASP A 194 1.23 -11.82 11.50
CA ASP A 194 0.33 -12.59 10.64
C ASP A 194 0.98 -12.97 9.30
N ALA A 195 1.85 -12.09 8.79
CA ALA A 195 2.57 -12.34 7.55
C ALA A 195 3.49 -13.55 7.68
N LEU A 196 4.26 -13.60 8.77
CA LEU A 196 5.22 -14.67 9.05
C LEU A 196 4.57 -15.96 9.57
N ASN A 197 3.33 -15.89 10.08
CA ASN A 197 2.62 -17.06 10.56
C ASN A 197 1.77 -17.75 9.48
N TYR A 198 1.16 -16.99 8.57
CA TYR A 198 0.27 -17.61 7.58
C TYR A 198 0.18 -16.92 6.22
N HIS A 199 0.20 -15.58 6.10
CA HIS A 199 -0.01 -14.95 4.78
C HIS A 199 1.13 -15.24 3.78
N LEU A 200 2.38 -15.39 4.25
CA LEU A 200 3.52 -15.77 3.41
C LEU A 200 3.83 -17.27 3.50
N VAL A 201 3.46 -17.92 4.60
CA VAL A 201 3.73 -19.34 4.85
C VAL A 201 2.95 -20.23 3.88
N GLY A 202 1.66 -19.97 3.68
CA GLY A 202 0.84 -20.72 2.73
C GLY A 202 1.43 -20.69 1.32
N PRO A 203 1.62 -19.49 0.72
CA PRO A 203 2.24 -19.34 -0.59
C PRO A 203 3.61 -20.01 -0.72
N ALA A 204 4.49 -19.86 0.28
CA ALA A 204 5.80 -20.49 0.27
C ALA A 204 5.71 -22.03 0.26
N ARG A 205 4.82 -22.61 1.07
CA ARG A 205 4.57 -24.06 1.10
C ARG A 205 4.00 -24.56 -0.22
N TYR A 206 3.06 -23.83 -0.82
CA TYR A 206 2.48 -24.24 -2.11
C TYR A 206 3.52 -24.23 -3.22
N LEU A 207 4.45 -23.25 -3.22
CA LEU A 207 5.55 -23.21 -4.17
C LEU A 207 6.55 -24.34 -3.97
N SER A 208 6.89 -24.68 -2.72
CA SER A 208 7.82 -25.78 -2.44
C SER A 208 7.24 -27.14 -2.83
N GLU A 209 5.95 -27.35 -2.58
CA GLU A 209 5.22 -28.58 -2.95
C GLU A 209 4.84 -28.61 -4.44
N GLY A 210 4.86 -27.45 -5.10
CA GLY A 210 4.37 -27.28 -6.47
C GLY A 210 2.86 -27.45 -6.63
N ARG A 211 2.11 -27.49 -5.53
CA ARG A 211 0.65 -27.71 -5.49
C ARG A 211 0.06 -27.17 -4.20
N ILE A 212 -1.25 -26.92 -4.19
CA ILE A 212 -1.97 -26.58 -2.97
C ILE A 212 -2.27 -27.87 -2.21
N VAL A 213 -1.77 -27.97 -0.98
CA VAL A 213 -1.95 -29.12 -0.10
C VAL A 213 -2.65 -28.71 1.20
N PRO A 214 -3.45 -29.60 1.82
CA PRO A 214 -3.93 -29.39 3.17
C PRO A 214 -2.77 -29.23 4.16
N ALA A 215 -2.89 -28.29 5.09
CA ALA A 215 -1.91 -28.04 6.13
C ALA A 215 -2.56 -28.14 7.52
N PRO A 216 -2.78 -29.37 8.04
CA PRO A 216 -3.47 -29.57 9.31
C PRO A 216 -2.70 -29.01 10.52
N ASP A 217 -1.40 -28.77 10.36
CA ASP A 217 -0.53 -28.16 11.36
C ASP A 217 -0.72 -26.63 11.48
N ASN A 218 -1.37 -26.00 10.49
CA ASN A 218 -1.59 -24.56 10.46
C ASN A 218 -3.02 -24.25 9.96
N PHE A 219 -3.96 -24.15 10.90
CA PHE A 219 -5.38 -23.93 10.58
C PHE A 219 -5.65 -22.60 9.86
N TYR A 220 -4.77 -21.60 9.99
CA TYR A 220 -4.89 -20.33 9.25
C TYR A 220 -4.84 -20.54 7.73
N LEU A 221 -4.21 -21.62 7.26
CA LEU A 221 -4.15 -21.97 5.84
C LEU A 221 -5.47 -22.53 5.29
N GLY A 222 -6.49 -22.71 6.14
CA GLY A 222 -7.87 -23.02 5.73
C GLY A 222 -8.75 -21.77 5.54
N PHE A 223 -8.21 -20.57 5.74
CA PHE A 223 -8.92 -19.31 5.46
C PHE A 223 -8.96 -19.03 3.95
N PRO A 224 -9.76 -18.04 3.49
CA PRO A 224 -9.77 -17.64 2.09
C PRO A 224 -8.42 -17.05 1.75
N GLN A 225 -7.92 -17.34 0.55
CA GLN A 225 -6.53 -17.11 0.18
C GLN A 225 -6.37 -16.36 -1.15
N LEU A 226 -7.38 -15.61 -1.60
CA LEU A 226 -7.32 -14.96 -2.91
C LEU A 226 -6.10 -14.04 -3.04
N LEU A 227 -5.78 -13.22 -2.04
CA LEU A 227 -4.58 -12.37 -2.15
C LEU A 227 -3.30 -13.17 -1.93
N GLU A 228 -3.30 -14.14 -1.02
CA GLU A 228 -2.16 -15.02 -0.73
C GLU A 228 -1.73 -15.79 -1.97
N LEU A 229 -2.67 -16.28 -2.78
CA LEU A 229 -2.33 -16.94 -4.05
C LEU A 229 -1.63 -15.99 -5.02
N LEU A 230 -1.98 -14.69 -5.03
CA LEU A 230 -1.22 -13.69 -5.78
C LEU A 230 0.15 -13.41 -5.16
N PHE A 231 0.30 -13.46 -3.84
CA PHE A 231 1.64 -13.45 -3.22
C PHE A 231 2.46 -14.63 -3.71
N GLY A 232 1.87 -15.84 -3.80
CA GLY A 232 2.52 -17.01 -4.38
C GLY A 232 2.96 -16.81 -5.82
N VAL A 233 2.09 -16.26 -6.67
CA VAL A 233 2.43 -15.91 -8.06
C VAL A 233 3.61 -14.93 -8.09
N ALA A 234 3.56 -13.86 -7.30
CA ALA A 234 4.62 -12.84 -7.26
C ALA A 234 5.95 -13.42 -6.74
N MET A 235 5.92 -14.13 -5.61
CA MET A 235 7.07 -14.78 -4.99
C MET A 235 7.72 -15.79 -5.94
N SER A 236 6.92 -16.49 -6.75
CA SER A 236 7.41 -17.51 -7.68
C SER A 236 8.33 -16.97 -8.79
N ALA A 237 8.36 -15.66 -9.02
CA ALA A 237 9.23 -15.04 -10.03
C ALA A 237 10.71 -15.17 -9.67
N PHE A 238 11.05 -14.89 -8.40
CA PHE A 238 12.45 -14.79 -7.94
C PHE A 238 12.68 -15.35 -6.53
N GLY A 239 11.68 -15.99 -5.91
CA GLY A 239 11.78 -16.57 -4.56
C GLY A 239 11.84 -15.54 -3.43
N ARG A 240 11.36 -14.31 -3.67
CA ARG A 240 11.44 -13.19 -2.71
C ARG A 240 10.08 -12.94 -2.06
N ASP A 241 10.04 -12.94 -0.74
CA ASP A 241 8.84 -12.65 0.07
C ASP A 241 8.54 -11.14 0.18
N THR A 242 9.56 -10.29 0.06
CA THR A 242 9.47 -8.82 0.01
C THR A 242 8.56 -8.28 -1.10
N VAL A 243 8.25 -9.09 -2.12
CA VAL A 243 7.35 -8.71 -3.21
C VAL A 243 5.88 -8.57 -2.78
N ALA A 244 5.48 -9.20 -1.67
CA ALA A 244 4.09 -9.33 -1.25
C ALA A 244 3.51 -8.03 -0.67
N ALA A 245 4.25 -7.30 0.16
CA ALA A 245 3.75 -6.06 0.76
C ALA A 245 3.51 -4.94 -0.30
N PRO A 246 4.38 -4.75 -1.32
CA PRO A 246 4.07 -3.83 -2.43
C PRO A 246 2.85 -4.24 -3.26
N LEU A 247 2.53 -5.54 -3.33
CA LEU A 247 1.32 -6.03 -4.00
C LEU A 247 0.08 -5.59 -3.21
N HIS A 248 0.08 -5.84 -1.91
CA HIS A 248 -0.96 -5.41 -0.97
C HIS A 248 -1.11 -3.88 -0.95
N PHE A 249 0.00 -3.14 -0.95
CA PHE A 249 0.04 -1.68 -1.11
C PHE A 249 -0.72 -1.23 -2.36
N GLY A 250 -0.48 -1.88 -3.51
CA GLY A 250 -1.13 -1.56 -4.77
C GLY A 250 -2.65 -1.73 -4.71
N PHE A 251 -3.16 -2.79 -4.05
CA PHE A 251 -4.59 -2.93 -3.78
C PHE A 251 -5.14 -1.73 -2.99
N GLY A 252 -4.43 -1.30 -1.94
CA GLY A 252 -4.82 -0.13 -1.15
C GLY A 252 -4.92 1.14 -1.99
N VAL A 253 -3.98 1.35 -2.92
CA VAL A 253 -4.02 2.47 -3.87
C VAL A 253 -5.24 2.38 -4.79
N LEU A 254 -5.56 1.20 -5.32
CA LEU A 254 -6.77 1.01 -6.14
C LEU A 254 -8.05 1.32 -5.36
N GLY A 255 -8.14 0.89 -4.09
CA GLY A 255 -9.26 1.21 -3.21
C GLY A 255 -9.39 2.72 -2.95
N LEU A 256 -8.26 3.40 -2.69
CA LEU A 256 -8.23 4.85 -2.51
C LEU A 256 -8.67 5.60 -3.79
N ILE A 257 -8.27 5.12 -4.97
CA ILE A 257 -8.71 5.69 -6.26
C ILE A 257 -10.23 5.57 -6.42
N LEU A 258 -10.81 4.42 -6.06
CA LEU A 258 -12.26 4.20 -6.13
C LEU A 258 -13.02 5.14 -5.20
N VAL A 259 -12.62 5.22 -3.93
CA VAL A 259 -13.27 6.11 -2.94
C VAL A 259 -13.11 7.58 -3.34
N ALA A 260 -11.92 7.99 -3.79
CA ALA A 260 -11.67 9.36 -4.23
C ALA A 260 -12.51 9.74 -5.45
N GLY A 261 -12.64 8.84 -6.43
CA GLY A 261 -13.47 9.04 -7.62
C GLY A 261 -14.94 9.19 -7.25
N LEU A 262 -15.45 8.31 -6.39
CA LEU A 262 -16.82 8.33 -5.90
C LEU A 262 -17.14 9.62 -5.16
N VAL A 263 -16.29 10.02 -4.21
CA VAL A 263 -16.50 11.26 -3.44
C VAL A 263 -16.43 12.46 -4.38
N ARG A 264 -15.40 12.52 -5.24
CA ARG A 264 -15.22 13.65 -6.17
C ARG A 264 -16.42 13.90 -7.07
N ARG A 265 -17.05 12.86 -7.62
CA ARG A 265 -18.19 13.02 -8.54
C ARG A 265 -19.49 13.44 -7.85
N HIS A 266 -19.64 13.12 -6.56
CA HIS A 266 -20.81 13.49 -5.76
C HIS A 266 -20.64 14.80 -4.98
N THR A 267 -19.41 15.31 -4.91
CA THR A 267 -19.07 16.51 -4.16
C THR A 267 -18.17 17.40 -5.00
N ASP A 268 -16.86 17.43 -4.71
CA ASP A 268 -15.88 18.20 -5.44
C ASP A 268 -14.48 17.58 -5.39
N VAL A 269 -13.53 18.19 -6.10
CA VAL A 269 -12.13 17.73 -6.16
C VAL A 269 -11.41 17.78 -4.82
N ARG A 270 -11.76 18.71 -3.92
CA ARG A 270 -11.11 18.83 -2.60
C ARG A 270 -11.54 17.69 -1.70
N ALA A 271 -12.83 17.40 -1.67
CA ALA A 271 -13.40 16.27 -0.95
C ALA A 271 -12.83 14.94 -1.47
N GLY A 272 -12.63 14.80 -2.79
CA GLY A 272 -11.96 13.63 -3.36
C GLY A 272 -10.53 13.40 -2.84
N TRP A 273 -9.72 14.46 -2.74
CA TRP A 273 -8.38 14.35 -2.13
C TRP A 273 -8.42 14.14 -0.62
N LEU A 274 -9.37 14.77 0.07
CA LEU A 274 -9.57 14.57 1.50
C LEU A 274 -9.98 13.12 1.82
N ALA A 275 -10.79 12.50 0.97
CA ALA A 275 -11.17 11.09 1.09
C ALA A 275 -9.99 10.12 0.98
N VAL A 276 -8.85 10.57 0.42
CA VAL A 276 -7.58 9.81 0.42
C VAL A 276 -6.74 10.16 1.64
N ALA A 277 -6.54 11.45 1.90
CA ALA A 277 -5.66 11.92 2.98
C ALA A 277 -6.19 11.53 4.37
N LEU A 278 -7.51 11.55 4.58
CA LEU A 278 -8.12 11.29 5.88
C LEU A 278 -7.89 9.84 6.35
N PRO A 279 -8.22 8.78 5.57
CA PRO A 279 -7.86 7.42 5.96
C PRO A 279 -6.36 7.21 6.14
N LEU A 280 -5.52 7.78 5.28
CA LEU A 280 -4.07 7.67 5.39
C LEU A 280 -3.50 8.36 6.65
N SER A 281 -4.22 9.31 7.24
CA SER A 281 -3.84 9.94 8.50
C SER A 281 -4.12 9.05 9.73
N ALA A 282 -5.00 8.05 9.57
CA ALA A 282 -5.25 7.06 10.62
C ALA A 282 -4.09 6.04 10.65
N THR A 283 -3.33 6.05 11.74
CA THR A 283 -2.14 5.20 11.90
C THR A 283 -2.42 3.73 11.61
N SER A 284 -3.54 3.18 12.10
CA SER A 284 -3.90 1.77 11.87
C SER A 284 -4.03 1.44 10.38
N PHE A 285 -4.73 2.28 9.61
CA PHE A 285 -4.92 2.09 8.17
C PHE A 285 -3.62 2.29 7.40
N TRP A 286 -2.85 3.33 7.75
CA TRP A 286 -1.56 3.61 7.12
C TRP A 286 -0.55 2.48 7.33
N LEU A 287 -0.50 1.87 8.52
CA LEU A 287 0.41 0.76 8.80
C LEU A 287 0.15 -0.46 7.91
N LEU A 288 -1.10 -0.72 7.51
CA LEU A 288 -1.46 -1.85 6.64
C LEU A 288 -0.77 -1.80 5.27
N PHE A 289 -0.47 -0.61 4.75
CA PHE A 289 0.26 -0.46 3.48
C PHE A 289 1.69 -0.99 3.54
N GLY A 290 2.27 -1.14 4.73
CA GLY A 290 3.62 -1.68 4.90
C GLY A 290 3.69 -3.16 5.24
N TRP A 291 2.56 -3.87 5.34
CA TRP A 291 2.52 -5.27 5.75
C TRP A 291 2.00 -6.17 4.62
N PRO A 292 2.54 -7.38 4.43
CA PRO A 292 1.99 -8.38 3.52
C PRO A 292 0.78 -9.09 4.15
N TYR A 293 -0.26 -8.30 4.42
CA TYR A 293 -1.55 -8.75 4.93
C TYR A 293 -2.55 -8.80 3.77
N VAL A 294 -3.85 -8.85 4.05
CA VAL A 294 -4.89 -8.88 3.01
C VAL A 294 -5.95 -7.79 3.12
N ASP A 295 -5.91 -6.99 4.18
CA ASP A 295 -6.94 -6.02 4.54
C ASP A 295 -7.11 -4.90 3.51
N LEU A 296 -6.06 -4.49 2.80
CA LEU A 296 -6.15 -3.50 1.72
C LEU A 296 -6.81 -4.06 0.46
N ALA A 297 -6.70 -5.38 0.20
CA ALA A 297 -7.48 -6.01 -0.86
C ALA A 297 -8.95 -6.08 -0.47
N VAL A 298 -9.27 -6.41 0.79
CA VAL A 298 -10.64 -6.33 1.33
C VAL A 298 -11.20 -4.90 1.21
N PHE A 299 -10.41 -3.89 1.56
CA PHE A 299 -10.77 -2.48 1.39
C PHE A 299 -11.04 -2.14 -0.08
N ALA A 300 -10.16 -2.56 -1.00
CA ALA A 300 -10.31 -2.26 -2.42
C ALA A 300 -11.54 -2.93 -3.05
N TYR A 301 -11.77 -4.21 -2.75
CA TYR A 301 -12.97 -4.91 -3.20
C TYR A 301 -14.23 -4.34 -2.55
N GLY A 302 -14.19 -3.94 -1.27
CA GLY A 302 -15.29 -3.26 -0.62
C GLY A 302 -15.61 -1.90 -1.24
N ALA A 303 -14.59 -1.12 -1.58
CA ALA A 303 -14.76 0.12 -2.34
C ALA A 303 -15.36 -0.16 -3.73
N ALA A 304 -14.93 -1.22 -4.41
CA ALA A 304 -15.50 -1.63 -5.70
C ALA A 304 -16.99 -2.01 -5.58
N VAL A 305 -17.36 -2.78 -4.55
CA VAL A 305 -18.76 -3.11 -4.24
C VAL A 305 -19.57 -1.84 -4.00
N LEU A 306 -19.07 -0.91 -3.17
CA LEU A 306 -19.76 0.35 -2.88
C LEU A 306 -19.97 1.19 -4.15
N VAL A 307 -18.92 1.40 -4.94
CA VAL A 307 -19.00 2.21 -6.17
C VAL A 307 -19.95 1.59 -7.19
N ALA A 308 -19.89 0.27 -7.37
CA ALA A 308 -20.79 -0.46 -8.27
C ALA A 308 -22.24 -0.42 -7.78
N ALA A 309 -22.47 -0.58 -6.47
CA ALA A 309 -23.79 -0.50 -5.86
C ALA A 309 -24.42 0.90 -6.06
N VAL A 310 -23.66 1.97 -5.85
CA VAL A 310 -24.11 3.36 -6.09
C VAL A 310 -24.47 3.56 -7.57
N ASN A 311 -23.62 3.10 -8.50
CA ASN A 311 -23.89 3.20 -9.93
C ASN A 311 -25.15 2.41 -10.35
N TRP A 312 -25.35 1.22 -9.80
CA TRP A 312 -26.58 0.46 -10.03
C TRP A 312 -27.81 1.20 -9.50
N ARG A 313 -27.72 1.79 -8.30
CA ARG A 313 -28.84 2.56 -7.71
C ARG A 313 -29.26 3.73 -8.60
N GLU A 314 -28.28 4.47 -9.13
CA GLU A 314 -28.49 5.69 -9.91
C GLU A 314 -28.92 5.42 -11.35
N HIS A 315 -28.36 4.39 -11.99
CA HIS A 315 -28.58 4.14 -13.43
C HIS A 315 -29.38 2.88 -13.73
N ARG A 316 -29.61 2.02 -12.74
CA ARG A 316 -30.36 0.75 -12.84
C ARG A 316 -29.81 -0.23 -13.88
N GLU A 317 -28.55 -0.04 -14.29
CA GLU A 317 -27.85 -0.95 -15.19
C GLU A 317 -27.38 -2.18 -14.43
N THR A 318 -27.85 -3.36 -14.86
CA THR A 318 -27.58 -4.64 -14.19
C THR A 318 -26.12 -5.08 -14.26
N GLY A 319 -25.33 -4.56 -15.21
CA GLY A 319 -23.89 -4.81 -15.29
C GLY A 319 -23.15 -4.42 -14.01
N TRP A 320 -23.58 -3.35 -13.34
CA TRP A 320 -23.00 -2.95 -12.06
C TRP A 320 -23.30 -3.91 -10.91
N LEU A 321 -24.44 -4.62 -10.93
CA LEU A 321 -24.69 -5.68 -9.95
C LEU A 321 -23.80 -6.89 -10.16
N VAL A 322 -23.51 -7.24 -11.42
CA VAL A 322 -22.56 -8.32 -11.75
C VAL A 322 -21.17 -7.95 -11.25
N VAL A 323 -20.72 -6.73 -11.51
CA VAL A 323 -19.42 -6.23 -11.01
C VAL A 323 -19.38 -6.20 -9.48
N ALA A 324 -20.46 -5.76 -8.83
CA ALA A 324 -20.57 -5.78 -7.37
C ALA A 324 -20.52 -7.22 -6.81
N GLY A 325 -21.22 -8.16 -7.44
CA GLY A 325 -21.20 -9.58 -7.08
C GLY A 325 -19.80 -10.19 -7.20
N VAL A 326 -19.15 -10.02 -8.35
CA VAL A 326 -17.77 -10.52 -8.57
C VAL A 326 -16.79 -9.90 -7.57
N ALA A 327 -16.86 -8.58 -7.33
CA ALA A 327 -16.01 -7.91 -6.35
C ALA A 327 -16.27 -8.41 -4.92
N LEU A 328 -17.54 -8.68 -4.57
CA LEU A 328 -17.92 -9.26 -3.29
C LEU A 328 -17.38 -10.69 -3.12
N GLY A 329 -17.50 -11.53 -4.15
CA GLY A 329 -16.94 -12.88 -4.17
C GLY A 329 -15.42 -12.87 -4.00
N PHE A 330 -14.71 -11.98 -4.71
CA PHE A 330 -13.27 -11.79 -4.51
C PHE A 330 -12.92 -11.24 -3.12
N GLY A 331 -13.71 -10.30 -2.58
CA GLY A 331 -13.56 -9.81 -1.22
C GLY A 331 -13.70 -10.94 -0.20
N ALA A 332 -14.76 -11.74 -0.29
CA ALA A 332 -15.01 -12.89 0.58
C ALA A 332 -13.94 -13.97 0.43
N GLY A 333 -13.48 -14.21 -0.81
CA GLY A 333 -12.35 -15.07 -1.15
C GLY A 333 -11.00 -14.57 -0.63
N THR A 334 -10.92 -13.31 -0.21
CA THR A 334 -9.75 -12.72 0.46
C THR A 334 -9.86 -12.82 1.99
N LYS A 335 -11.05 -12.54 2.55
CA LYS A 335 -11.32 -12.63 4.00
C LYS A 335 -12.82 -12.77 4.24
N TYR A 336 -13.24 -13.75 5.04
CA TYR A 336 -14.67 -14.02 5.29
C TYR A 336 -15.44 -12.80 5.82
N THR A 337 -14.77 -11.90 6.55
CA THR A 337 -15.38 -10.66 7.06
C THR A 337 -15.88 -9.73 5.96
N ALA A 338 -15.29 -9.80 4.76
CA ALA A 338 -15.78 -9.07 3.59
C ALA A 338 -17.15 -9.57 3.12
N GLY A 339 -17.52 -10.83 3.45
CA GLY A 339 -18.85 -11.37 3.19
C GLY A 339 -19.98 -10.60 3.89
N LEU A 340 -19.68 -9.84 4.96
CA LEU A 340 -20.65 -8.94 5.59
C LEU A 340 -21.13 -7.83 4.64
N LEU A 341 -20.34 -7.48 3.63
CA LEU A 341 -20.75 -6.54 2.58
C LEU A 341 -21.92 -7.08 1.75
N ALA A 342 -22.11 -8.40 1.68
CA ALA A 342 -23.26 -9.04 1.03
C ALA A 342 -24.57 -8.60 1.68
N ILE A 343 -24.58 -8.50 3.01
CA ILE A 343 -25.76 -8.07 3.78
C ILE A 343 -26.10 -6.61 3.43
N GLY A 344 -25.09 -5.73 3.42
CA GLY A 344 -25.26 -4.33 3.04
C GLY A 344 -25.76 -4.16 1.61
N LEU A 345 -25.17 -4.89 0.65
CA LEU A 345 -25.59 -4.88 -0.75
C LEU A 345 -27.02 -5.42 -0.91
N ALA A 346 -27.35 -6.53 -0.26
CA ALA A 346 -28.69 -7.12 -0.30
C ALA A 346 -29.74 -6.17 0.30
N ALA A 347 -29.45 -5.56 1.44
CA ALA A 347 -30.33 -4.57 2.07
C ALA A 347 -30.58 -3.37 1.15
N MET A 348 -29.52 -2.83 0.52
CA MET A 348 -29.64 -1.75 -0.45
C MET A 348 -30.51 -2.18 -1.64
N ILE A 349 -30.29 -3.38 -2.19
CA ILE A 349 -31.09 -3.91 -3.29
C ILE A 349 -32.57 -4.04 -2.91
N VAL A 350 -32.88 -4.56 -1.72
CA VAL A 350 -34.26 -4.71 -1.23
C VAL A 350 -34.94 -3.35 -1.08
N VAL A 351 -34.25 -2.37 -0.49
CA VAL A 351 -34.78 -1.00 -0.34
C VAL A 351 -35.04 -0.34 -1.70
N GLU A 352 -34.08 -0.48 -2.62
CA GLU A 352 -34.09 0.22 -3.91
C GLU A 352 -34.97 -0.44 -4.97
N ALA A 353 -35.08 -1.77 -4.99
CA ALA A 353 -35.86 -2.51 -5.98
C ALA A 353 -37.22 -3.01 -5.44
N ARG A 354 -37.42 -2.98 -4.11
CA ARG A 354 -38.67 -3.36 -3.44
C ARG A 354 -39.21 -4.72 -3.93
N SER A 355 -40.43 -4.76 -4.45
CA SER A 355 -41.06 -5.99 -4.97
C SER A 355 -40.31 -6.63 -6.15
N ARG A 356 -39.39 -5.91 -6.79
CA ARG A 356 -38.57 -6.41 -7.91
C ARG A 356 -37.15 -6.83 -7.48
N ALA A 357 -36.88 -6.93 -6.18
CA ALA A 357 -35.54 -7.21 -5.64
C ALA A 357 -35.01 -8.62 -5.95
N LEU A 358 -35.87 -9.61 -6.19
CA LEU A 358 -35.45 -10.99 -6.37
C LEU A 358 -34.42 -11.17 -7.51
N ARG A 359 -34.71 -10.61 -8.69
CA ARG A 359 -33.79 -10.75 -9.84
C ARG A 359 -32.44 -10.05 -9.59
N PRO A 360 -32.38 -8.79 -9.15
CA PRO A 360 -31.14 -8.14 -8.70
C PRO A 360 -30.35 -8.92 -7.63
N LEU A 361 -31.03 -9.49 -6.63
CA LEU A 361 -30.40 -10.30 -5.59
C LEU A 361 -29.78 -11.57 -6.16
N LEU A 362 -30.51 -12.29 -7.02
CA LEU A 362 -29.98 -13.48 -7.70
C LEU A 362 -28.83 -13.15 -8.64
N LEU A 363 -28.89 -12.00 -9.33
CA LEU A 363 -27.80 -11.54 -10.18
C LEU A 363 -26.55 -11.24 -9.37
N ALA A 364 -26.64 -10.43 -8.30
CA ALA A 364 -25.46 -10.09 -7.50
C ALA A 364 -24.93 -11.31 -6.72
N GLY A 365 -25.81 -12.10 -6.10
CA GLY A 365 -25.44 -13.25 -5.29
C GLY A 365 -25.03 -14.49 -6.08
N GLY A 366 -25.47 -14.63 -7.34
CA GLY A 366 -25.13 -15.79 -8.17
C GLY A 366 -23.73 -15.72 -8.79
N VAL A 367 -23.12 -14.54 -8.88
CA VAL A 367 -21.74 -14.34 -9.36
C VAL A 367 -20.74 -14.11 -8.24
N ALA A 368 -21.21 -13.81 -7.02
CA ALA A 368 -20.40 -13.74 -5.82
C ALA A 368 -20.08 -15.14 -5.31
#